data_AF-A0A1G4KEB0-F1
#
_entry.id   AF-A0A1G4KEB0-F1
#
_cell.length_a   1.000
_cell.length_b   1.000
_cell.length_c   1.000
_cell.angle_alpha   90.00
_cell.angle_beta   90.00
_cell.angle_gamma   90.00
#
_symmetry.space_group_name_H-M   'P 1'
#
loop_
_entity.id
_entity.type
_entity.pdbx_description
1 polymer ?
#
loop_
_entity_poly.entity_id
_entity_poly.type
_entity_poly.pdbx_seq_one_letter_code
_entity_poly.pdbx_strand_id
1 'polypeptide(L)'
;MSSSDIFDVLNIQNHRAGSPGSSGHTPVPSRTPKLQVSGMQRELYNLLGDNTPPVAVQKSNKFKDKMRTMAKPSPWSFAEFEPRQSVKLRHWVKGSKELVEQQPQVNAFEKYNTKLTIPEFTEEEYNSFMKDKTGKDDDSKKWSFRDVRQLFDLCRKYDMRWFIIQDRFEVEEQRSLEDMKEIFYLVCHQYFMAQTPDNPLVGSLKFSKEKEVERKKYLQRLLSRSAAEIAEEEALIVESKKFEMAARKTSSERESLLRLLDSPNSDKPIAQFLTSQGMTQLYNSLLSDKTKKRKYEQTVPENPWMKQQQQFAQQKQQMQQLQEQKVITNNKNINNQTQVKKTKKQKQELQIAVKRKADSEYAEQLLQNFTAEERRSLGVQTHGEKLPSGAYLRSTRISTFKAATQTKIATTLQELGLPSRPAMPTSEVIQHHELLLGRISSMLDLKKQVDKLEAEKDIKK
;
A
#
# COMPACT_ATOMS: atom_id res chain seq x y z
N MET A 1 -12.38 -26.76 12.63
CA MET A 1 -13.84 -26.49 12.56
C MET A 1 -14.06 -25.51 11.42
N SER A 2 -15.07 -25.74 10.57
CA SER A 2 -15.41 -24.82 9.49
C SER A 2 -16.07 -23.57 10.09
N SER A 3 -15.96 -22.41 9.45
CA SER A 3 -16.64 -21.19 9.90
C SER A 3 -18.16 -21.40 10.01
N SER A 4 -18.73 -22.26 9.16
CA SER A 4 -20.13 -22.70 9.23
C SER A 4 -20.48 -23.37 10.55
N ASP A 5 -19.59 -24.23 11.08
CA ASP A 5 -19.84 -24.98 12.32
C ASP A 5 -19.84 -24.05 13.53
N ILE A 6 -19.07 -22.96 13.48
CA ILE A 6 -19.01 -21.95 14.54
C ILE A 6 -20.31 -21.12 14.57
N PHE A 7 -20.88 -20.77 13.41
CA PHE A 7 -22.15 -20.05 13.36
C PHE A 7 -23.34 -20.92 13.81
N ASP A 8 -23.29 -22.22 13.52
CA ASP A 8 -24.29 -23.20 13.95
C ASP A 8 -24.22 -23.43 15.48
N VAL A 9 -23.00 -23.58 16.03
CA VAL A 9 -22.78 -23.67 17.49
C VAL A 9 -23.18 -22.39 18.23
N LEU A 10 -23.05 -21.23 17.59
CA LEU A 10 -23.43 -19.93 18.17
C LEU A 10 -24.88 -19.53 17.87
N ASN A 11 -25.64 -20.36 17.16
CA ASN A 11 -27.04 -20.12 16.78
C ASN A 11 -27.26 -18.75 16.10
N ILE A 12 -26.25 -18.26 15.36
CA ILE A 12 -26.30 -16.97 14.65
C ILE A 12 -26.94 -17.21 13.29
N GLN A 13 -28.18 -16.78 13.12
CA GLN A 13 -28.87 -16.84 11.82
C GLN A 13 -28.21 -15.93 10.80
N ASN A 14 -27.76 -16.52 9.69
CA ASN A 14 -27.18 -15.79 8.58
C ASN A 14 -28.32 -15.12 7.77
N HIS A 15 -28.54 -13.81 7.96
CA HIS A 15 -29.63 -13.03 7.33
C HIS A 15 -29.51 -12.84 5.79
N ARG A 16 -28.89 -13.77 5.05
CA ARG A 16 -28.78 -13.74 3.59
C ARG A 16 -29.46 -14.89 2.86
N ALA A 17 -30.39 -15.58 3.50
CA ALA A 17 -31.34 -16.46 2.82
C ALA A 17 -32.71 -15.76 2.74
N GLY A 18 -32.90 -14.93 1.72
CA GLY A 18 -34.14 -14.17 1.55
C GLY A 18 -34.23 -13.39 0.25
N SER A 19 -34.35 -14.10 -0.88
CA SER A 19 -35.20 -13.65 -2.00
C SER A 19 -35.70 -14.87 -2.78
N PRO A 20 -36.99 -14.97 -3.13
CA PRO A 20 -37.61 -16.19 -3.62
C PRO A 20 -37.55 -16.28 -5.14
N GLY A 21 -37.02 -17.38 -5.66
CA GLY A 21 -37.11 -17.73 -7.07
C GLY A 21 -36.06 -18.77 -7.48
N SER A 22 -36.52 -19.80 -8.20
CA SER A 22 -35.72 -20.88 -8.83
C SER A 22 -35.43 -22.14 -7.99
N SER A 23 -36.38 -23.07 -8.09
CA SER A 23 -36.26 -24.54 -8.22
C SER A 23 -35.02 -25.26 -7.64
N GLY A 24 -35.32 -26.26 -6.81
CA GLY A 24 -34.37 -27.13 -6.15
C GLY A 24 -33.40 -27.86 -7.08
N HIS A 25 -32.13 -27.83 -6.68
CA HIS A 25 -31.15 -28.86 -6.98
C HIS A 25 -30.33 -29.14 -5.73
N THR A 26 -30.14 -30.43 -5.45
CA THR A 26 -29.27 -30.96 -4.40
C THR A 26 -27.82 -30.47 -4.62
N PRO A 27 -27.09 -30.07 -3.58
CA PRO A 27 -25.71 -29.62 -3.74
C PRO A 27 -24.79 -30.81 -4.01
N VAL A 28 -24.24 -30.85 -5.22
CA VAL A 28 -23.16 -31.77 -5.61
C VAL A 28 -21.87 -31.34 -4.90
N PRO A 29 -21.11 -32.25 -4.25
CA PRO A 29 -19.88 -31.87 -3.57
C PRO A 29 -18.80 -31.51 -4.59
N SER A 30 -18.43 -30.23 -4.67
CA SER A 30 -17.29 -29.79 -5.48
C SER A 30 -15.99 -30.30 -4.84
N ARG A 31 -15.44 -31.34 -5.47
CA ARG A 31 -14.20 -32.00 -5.06
C ARG A 31 -13.01 -31.25 -5.67
N THR A 32 -12.74 -30.03 -5.20
CA THR A 32 -11.47 -29.34 -5.48
C THR A 32 -10.76 -29.02 -4.17
N PRO A 33 -9.53 -29.53 -3.94
CA PRO A 33 -8.81 -29.24 -2.71
C PRO A 33 -8.38 -27.76 -2.68
N LYS A 34 -8.88 -26.99 -1.70
CA LYS A 34 -8.42 -25.62 -1.44
C LYS A 34 -6.90 -25.65 -1.19
N LEU A 35 -6.14 -24.99 -2.05
CA LEU A 35 -4.66 -24.94 -1.98
C LEU A 35 -4.23 -24.20 -0.71
N GLN A 36 -3.37 -24.84 0.09
CA GLN A 36 -2.84 -24.22 1.30
C GLN A 36 -1.88 -23.07 0.98
N VAL A 37 -2.10 -21.92 1.60
CA VAL A 37 -1.17 -20.80 1.57
C VAL A 37 0.02 -21.15 2.47
N SER A 38 1.18 -21.43 1.86
CA SER A 38 2.42 -21.73 2.57
C SER A 38 2.77 -20.60 3.55
N GLY A 39 2.82 -20.92 4.85
CA GLY A 39 3.17 -19.99 5.92
C GLY A 39 2.06 -19.69 6.93
N MET A 40 0.82 -20.16 6.71
CA MET A 40 -0.30 -19.97 7.65
C MET A 40 -0.88 -21.32 8.12
N GLN A 41 -1.14 -21.46 9.42
CA GLN A 41 -1.75 -22.68 9.98
C GLN A 41 -3.15 -22.93 9.40
N ARG A 42 -3.44 -24.19 9.09
CA ARG A 42 -4.70 -24.65 8.46
C ARG A 42 -5.96 -24.17 9.18
N GLU A 43 -5.92 -24.08 10.51
CA GLU A 43 -7.07 -23.66 11.32
C GLU A 43 -7.33 -22.16 11.20
N LEU A 44 -6.26 -21.37 11.15
CA LEU A 44 -6.29 -19.92 10.98
C LEU A 44 -6.77 -19.54 9.57
N TYR A 45 -6.36 -20.31 8.55
CA TYR A 45 -6.89 -20.17 7.20
C TYR A 45 -8.39 -20.49 7.12
N ASN A 46 -8.85 -21.52 7.83
CA ASN A 46 -10.27 -21.88 7.88
C ASN A 46 -11.14 -20.88 8.65
N LEU A 47 -10.54 -20.10 9.56
CA LEU A 47 -11.18 -18.99 10.27
C LEU A 47 -11.36 -17.73 9.42
N LEU A 48 -10.63 -17.61 8.31
CA LEU A 48 -10.66 -16.41 7.45
C LEU A 48 -11.99 -16.27 6.67
N GLY A 49 -12.77 -17.35 6.59
CA GLY A 49 -14.12 -17.38 5.99
C GLY A 49 -14.16 -17.03 4.50
N ASP A 50 -15.33 -17.22 3.89
CA ASP A 50 -15.56 -16.91 2.47
C ASP A 50 -15.72 -15.40 2.18
N ASN A 51 -15.46 -14.52 3.17
CA ASN A 51 -15.65 -13.07 3.08
C ASN A 51 -14.37 -12.29 2.77
N THR A 52 -13.22 -12.94 2.58
CA THR A 52 -12.08 -12.26 1.96
C THR A 52 -12.28 -12.31 0.45
N PRO A 53 -12.42 -11.16 -0.24
CA PRO A 53 -12.41 -11.18 -1.70
C PRO A 53 -11.13 -11.90 -2.10
N PRO A 54 -11.19 -12.93 -2.96
CA PRO A 54 -9.98 -13.61 -3.38
C PRO A 54 -9.15 -12.56 -4.10
N VAL A 55 -8.15 -12.02 -3.40
CA VAL A 55 -7.06 -11.31 -4.06
C VAL A 55 -6.37 -12.41 -4.82
N ALA A 56 -6.84 -12.62 -6.06
CA ALA A 56 -6.15 -13.42 -7.04
C ALA A 56 -4.86 -12.65 -7.35
N VAL A 57 -3.90 -12.74 -6.44
CA VAL A 57 -2.50 -12.63 -6.78
C VAL A 57 -2.27 -13.83 -7.67
N GLN A 58 -2.59 -13.66 -8.95
CA GLN A 58 -2.09 -14.48 -10.02
C GLN A 58 -0.58 -14.37 -9.89
N LYS A 59 0.03 -15.29 -9.12
CA LYS A 59 1.44 -15.60 -9.23
C LYS A 59 1.59 -16.21 -10.61
N SER A 60 1.53 -15.37 -11.63
CA SER A 60 1.97 -15.71 -12.96
C SER A 60 3.49 -15.72 -12.91
N ASN A 61 4.03 -16.68 -12.15
CA ASN A 61 5.41 -17.07 -12.29
C ASN A 61 5.45 -17.84 -13.62
N LYS A 62 5.32 -17.11 -14.74
CA LYS A 62 5.47 -17.62 -16.11
C LYS A 62 6.93 -17.96 -16.42
N PHE A 63 7.72 -18.24 -15.39
CA PHE A 63 9.07 -18.73 -15.55
C PHE A 63 8.95 -20.20 -15.97
N LYS A 64 9.08 -20.41 -17.29
CA LYS A 64 8.89 -21.67 -18.04
C LYS A 64 7.47 -21.95 -18.55
N ASP A 65 6.68 -20.93 -18.87
CA ASP A 65 5.56 -21.15 -19.80
C ASP A 65 6.15 -21.69 -21.12
N LYS A 66 5.79 -22.91 -21.52
CA LYS A 66 6.33 -23.53 -22.73
C LYS A 66 6.00 -22.60 -23.90
N MET A 67 7.04 -22.10 -24.57
CA MET A 67 6.91 -21.24 -25.75
C MET A 67 5.92 -21.92 -26.70
N ARG A 68 4.83 -21.24 -27.07
CA ARG A 68 3.80 -21.76 -27.98
C ARG A 68 4.39 -21.95 -29.39
N THR A 69 5.22 -22.97 -29.58
CA THR A 69 5.94 -23.25 -30.83
C THR A 69 5.04 -23.75 -31.95
N MET A 70 3.82 -24.20 -31.63
CA MET A 70 2.85 -24.74 -32.61
C MET A 70 1.69 -23.77 -32.93
N ALA A 71 1.68 -22.55 -32.40
CA ALA A 71 0.67 -21.56 -32.79
C ALA A 71 1.09 -20.91 -34.10
N LYS A 72 0.25 -21.02 -35.15
CA LYS A 72 0.47 -20.29 -36.41
C LYS A 72 0.63 -18.79 -36.10
N PRO A 73 1.72 -18.15 -36.54
CA PRO A 73 1.92 -16.72 -36.30
C PRO A 73 0.79 -15.95 -36.97
N SER A 74 0.13 -15.09 -36.19
CA SER A 74 -0.90 -14.22 -36.74
C SER A 74 -0.25 -13.08 -37.50
N PRO A 75 -0.70 -12.74 -38.71
CA PRO A 75 -0.23 -11.56 -39.40
C PRO A 75 -0.59 -10.31 -38.60
N TRP A 76 0.30 -9.32 -38.65
CA TRP A 76 0.10 -7.99 -38.10
C TRP A 76 0.18 -6.99 -39.25
N SER A 77 -0.81 -6.11 -39.35
CA SER A 77 -0.87 -5.05 -40.34
C SER A 77 -0.80 -3.71 -39.65
N PHE A 78 -0.10 -2.77 -40.28
CA PHE A 78 -0.02 -1.38 -39.83
C PHE A 78 -1.23 -0.63 -40.37
N ALA A 79 -2.20 -0.33 -39.49
CA ALA A 79 -3.49 0.24 -39.85
C ALA A 79 -3.58 1.70 -39.40
N GLU A 80 -4.27 2.52 -40.19
CA GLU A 80 -4.61 3.90 -39.85
C GLU A 80 -5.84 3.97 -38.94
N PHE A 81 -5.79 4.82 -37.92
CA PHE A 81 -6.92 5.13 -37.05
C PHE A 81 -6.93 6.62 -36.71
N GLU A 82 -8.12 7.17 -36.45
CA GLU A 82 -8.31 8.58 -36.10
C GLU A 82 -8.57 8.72 -34.59
N PRO A 83 -7.57 9.05 -33.75
CA PRO A 83 -7.80 9.35 -32.34
C PRO A 83 -8.61 10.63 -32.09
N ARG A 84 -8.53 11.59 -33.01
CA ARG A 84 -9.23 12.88 -32.96
C ARG A 84 -9.61 13.24 -34.40
N GLN A 85 -10.71 13.95 -34.59
CA GLN A 85 -11.24 14.34 -35.92
C GLN A 85 -10.22 14.99 -36.87
N SER A 86 -9.08 15.49 -36.36
CA SER A 86 -8.04 16.16 -37.15
C SER A 86 -6.70 15.41 -37.24
N VAL A 87 -6.51 14.28 -36.55
CA VAL A 87 -5.22 13.57 -36.49
C VAL A 87 -5.41 12.13 -36.90
N LYS A 88 -4.68 11.71 -37.94
CA LYS A 88 -4.57 10.31 -38.39
C LYS A 88 -3.27 9.71 -37.86
N LEU A 89 -3.37 8.70 -36.99
CA LEU A 89 -2.23 7.94 -36.48
C LEU A 89 -2.29 6.50 -37.00
N ARG A 90 -1.21 5.75 -36.83
CA ARG A 90 -1.13 4.35 -37.24
C ARG A 90 -0.79 3.45 -36.06
N HIS A 91 -1.40 2.28 -35.98
CA HIS A 91 -1.08 1.26 -34.98
C HIS A 91 -0.98 -0.15 -35.58
N TRP A 92 -0.40 -1.08 -34.83
CA TRP A 92 -0.31 -2.48 -35.25
C TRP A 92 -1.58 -3.24 -34.83
N VAL A 93 -2.32 -3.76 -35.82
CA VAL A 93 -3.52 -4.58 -35.62
C VAL A 93 -3.23 -6.01 -36.03
N LYS A 94 -3.77 -6.95 -35.28
CA LYS A 94 -3.71 -8.37 -35.59
C LYS A 94 -4.70 -8.69 -36.71
N GLY A 95 -4.21 -8.98 -37.92
CA GLY A 95 -5.01 -9.23 -39.12
C GLY A 95 -4.17 -9.22 -40.40
N SER A 96 -4.71 -9.77 -41.49
CA SER A 96 -4.10 -9.62 -42.83
C SER A 96 -4.40 -8.23 -43.38
N LYS A 97 -3.48 -7.68 -44.18
CA LYS A 97 -3.57 -6.32 -44.72
C LYS A 97 -4.91 -6.07 -45.43
N GLU A 98 -5.37 -7.02 -46.23
CA GLU A 98 -6.62 -6.93 -47.01
C GLU A 98 -7.88 -6.84 -46.15
N LEU A 99 -7.93 -7.54 -45.01
CA LEU A 99 -9.08 -7.50 -44.10
C LEU A 99 -9.11 -6.22 -43.25
N VAL A 100 -7.95 -5.68 -42.93
CA VAL A 100 -7.81 -4.50 -42.05
C VAL A 100 -7.95 -3.19 -42.83
N GLU A 101 -7.66 -3.19 -44.14
CA GLU A 101 -7.79 -2.02 -45.02
C GLU A 101 -9.25 -1.80 -45.49
N GLN A 102 -10.09 -2.84 -45.48
CA GLN A 102 -11.51 -2.75 -45.86
C GLN A 102 -12.43 -2.21 -44.75
N GLN A 103 -12.00 -2.24 -43.49
CA GLN A 103 -12.79 -1.72 -42.36
C GLN A 103 -11.99 -0.63 -41.64
N PRO A 104 -12.49 0.63 -41.60
CA PRO A 104 -11.86 1.66 -40.79
C PRO A 104 -11.85 1.20 -39.33
N GLN A 105 -10.66 1.01 -38.76
CA GLN A 105 -10.49 0.52 -37.40
C GLN A 105 -10.88 1.65 -36.44
N VAL A 106 -12.04 1.50 -35.79
CA VAL A 106 -12.43 2.36 -34.68
C VAL A 106 -11.45 2.14 -33.54
N ASN A 107 -10.98 3.21 -32.91
CA ASN A 107 -9.97 3.10 -31.88
C ASN A 107 -10.53 2.30 -30.70
N ALA A 108 -9.97 1.14 -30.39
CA ALA A 108 -10.43 0.28 -29.30
C ALA A 108 -10.43 0.99 -27.93
N PHE A 109 -9.66 2.08 -27.81
CA PHE A 109 -9.57 2.90 -26.61
C PHE A 109 -10.58 4.08 -26.58
N GLU A 110 -11.30 4.33 -27.66
CA GLU A 110 -12.31 5.41 -27.74
C GLU A 110 -13.44 5.20 -26.73
N LYS A 111 -13.78 3.94 -26.45
CA LYS A 111 -14.73 3.58 -25.38
C LYS A 111 -14.34 4.07 -23.98
N TYR A 112 -13.06 4.38 -23.76
CA TYR A 112 -12.57 4.92 -22.48
C TYR A 112 -12.52 6.46 -22.46
N ASN A 113 -12.80 7.12 -23.59
CA ASN A 113 -12.85 8.58 -23.67
C ASN A 113 -14.23 9.11 -23.23
N THR A 114 -14.58 8.85 -21.98
CA THR A 114 -15.84 9.33 -21.39
C THR A 114 -15.71 10.81 -21.04
N LYS A 115 -16.48 11.67 -21.70
CA LYS A 115 -16.55 13.10 -21.37
C LYS A 115 -17.63 13.35 -20.33
N LEU A 116 -17.37 14.30 -19.43
CA LEU A 116 -18.35 14.75 -18.44
C LEU A 116 -19.40 15.63 -19.12
N THR A 117 -20.68 15.31 -18.93
CA THR A 117 -21.80 16.13 -19.41
C THR A 117 -22.02 17.28 -18.43
N ILE A 118 -21.40 18.43 -18.69
CA ILE A 118 -21.54 19.64 -17.88
C ILE A 118 -22.61 20.54 -18.52
N PRO A 119 -23.65 20.96 -17.77
CA PRO A 119 -24.68 21.86 -18.28
C PRO A 119 -24.14 23.15 -18.91
N GLU A 120 -24.85 23.64 -19.92
CA GLU A 120 -24.70 24.96 -20.52
C GLU A 120 -25.98 25.75 -20.25
N PHE A 121 -25.83 27.01 -19.85
CA PHE A 121 -26.94 27.88 -19.52
C PHE A 121 -26.64 29.33 -19.91
N THR A 122 -27.70 30.07 -20.23
CA THR A 122 -27.63 31.51 -20.52
C THR A 122 -27.68 32.35 -19.24
N GLU A 123 -27.38 33.63 -19.34
CA GLU A 123 -27.47 34.56 -18.19
C GLU A 123 -28.90 34.71 -17.68
N GLU A 124 -29.88 34.68 -18.60
CA GLU A 124 -31.30 34.77 -18.28
C GLU A 124 -31.80 33.54 -17.51
N GLU A 125 -31.40 32.35 -17.96
CA GLU A 125 -31.69 31.09 -17.27
C GLU A 125 -31.05 31.08 -15.88
N TYR A 126 -29.77 31.47 -15.79
CA TYR A 126 -29.04 31.58 -14.53
C TYR A 126 -29.76 32.48 -13.52
N ASN A 127 -30.16 33.67 -13.96
CA ASN A 127 -30.90 34.60 -13.13
C ASN A 127 -32.28 34.06 -12.75
N SER A 128 -32.95 33.30 -13.62
CA SER A 128 -34.25 32.70 -13.30
C SER A 128 -34.14 31.69 -12.17
N PHE A 129 -33.16 30.79 -12.22
CA PHE A 129 -33.07 29.69 -11.27
C PHE A 129 -32.32 30.06 -9.98
N MET A 130 -31.43 31.06 -9.99
CA MET A 130 -30.67 31.49 -8.80
C MET A 130 -31.39 32.52 -7.90
N LYS A 131 -32.45 33.17 -8.38
CA LYS A 131 -33.19 34.23 -7.65
C LYS A 131 -33.63 33.83 -6.23
N ASP A 132 -34.02 32.56 -6.03
CA ASP A 132 -34.60 32.10 -4.77
C ASP A 132 -33.57 31.96 -3.63
N LYS A 133 -32.28 31.82 -3.95
CA LYS A 133 -31.22 31.59 -2.94
C LYS A 133 -30.36 32.81 -2.64
N THR A 134 -30.40 33.85 -3.47
CA THR A 134 -29.67 35.10 -3.19
C THR A 134 -30.30 35.95 -2.07
N GLY A 135 -31.47 35.56 -1.56
CA GLY A 135 -32.25 36.32 -0.57
C GLY A 135 -32.06 35.91 0.89
N LYS A 136 -31.34 34.84 1.21
CA LYS A 136 -31.15 34.39 2.60
C LYS A 136 -29.69 34.00 2.85
N ASP A 137 -29.05 34.87 3.64
CA ASP A 137 -27.81 34.69 4.37
C ASP A 137 -26.46 34.77 3.60
N ASP A 138 -25.76 35.87 3.92
CA ASP A 138 -24.31 36.02 4.15
C ASP A 138 -23.49 36.88 3.17
N ASP A 139 -22.88 37.92 3.75
CA ASP A 139 -22.08 38.98 3.16
C ASP A 139 -20.63 38.54 2.84
N SER A 140 -20.47 37.42 2.15
CA SER A 140 -19.14 36.95 1.74
C SER A 140 -19.08 36.58 0.25
N LYS A 141 -18.76 37.62 -0.55
CA LYS A 141 -18.35 37.55 -1.97
C LYS A 141 -19.35 36.86 -2.92
N LYS A 142 -20.34 37.64 -3.35
CA LYS A 142 -21.23 37.31 -4.46
C LYS A 142 -20.43 36.83 -5.67
N TRP A 143 -20.73 35.63 -6.13
CA TRP A 143 -20.18 35.11 -7.37
C TRP A 143 -20.90 35.77 -8.53
N SER A 144 -20.13 36.40 -9.42
CA SER A 144 -20.70 36.97 -10.63
C SER A 144 -21.02 35.86 -11.64
N PHE A 145 -21.98 36.11 -12.53
CA PHE A 145 -22.27 35.18 -13.63
C PHE A 145 -21.02 34.92 -14.50
N ARG A 146 -20.16 35.94 -14.67
CA ARG A 146 -18.88 35.83 -15.38
C ARG A 146 -17.96 34.80 -14.71
N ASP A 147 -17.85 34.86 -13.39
CA ASP A 147 -17.01 33.94 -12.60
C ASP A 147 -17.54 32.50 -12.69
N VAL A 148 -18.87 32.33 -12.58
CA VAL A 148 -19.50 31.02 -12.70
C VAL A 148 -19.32 30.45 -14.11
N ARG A 149 -19.50 31.26 -15.15
CA ARG A 149 -19.28 30.83 -16.54
C ARG A 149 -17.83 30.41 -16.77
N GLN A 150 -16.87 31.21 -16.31
CA GLN A 150 -15.45 30.86 -16.37
C GLN A 150 -15.16 29.55 -15.64
N LEU A 151 -15.73 29.35 -14.44
CA LEU A 151 -15.59 28.12 -13.68
C LEU A 151 -16.10 26.91 -14.48
N PHE A 152 -17.29 26.99 -15.07
CA PHE A 152 -17.86 25.92 -15.89
C PHE A 152 -17.03 25.63 -17.15
N ASP A 153 -16.48 26.66 -17.80
CA ASP A 153 -15.60 26.50 -18.95
C ASP A 153 -14.27 25.81 -18.57
N LEU A 154 -13.71 26.14 -17.41
CA LEU A 154 -12.52 25.47 -16.87
C LEU A 154 -12.84 24.01 -16.48
N CYS A 155 -14.01 23.77 -15.89
CA CYS A 155 -14.49 22.42 -15.57
C CYS A 155 -14.59 21.54 -16.83
N ARG A 156 -15.05 22.09 -17.97
CA ARG A 156 -15.07 21.38 -19.27
C ARG A 156 -13.68 21.17 -19.86
N LYS A 157 -12.76 22.13 -19.69
CA LYS A 157 -11.39 22.03 -20.23
C LYS A 157 -10.50 21.05 -19.48
N TYR A 158 -10.68 20.92 -18.16
CA TYR A 158 -9.82 20.11 -17.29
C TYR A 158 -10.52 18.91 -16.65
N ASP A 159 -11.68 18.50 -17.16
CA ASP A 159 -12.43 17.33 -16.68
C ASP A 159 -12.59 17.32 -15.14
N MET A 160 -13.03 18.44 -14.56
CA MET A 160 -13.27 18.59 -13.11
C MET A 160 -12.04 18.40 -12.20
N ARG A 161 -10.83 18.56 -12.73
CA ARG A 161 -9.60 18.55 -11.92
C ARG A 161 -9.46 19.83 -11.09
N TRP A 162 -10.11 19.84 -9.93
CA TRP A 162 -10.26 21.00 -9.04
C TRP A 162 -8.96 21.74 -8.71
N PHE A 163 -7.84 21.04 -8.53
CA PHE A 163 -6.55 21.68 -8.25
C PHE A 163 -6.02 22.50 -9.43
N ILE A 164 -6.20 22.02 -10.66
CA ILE A 164 -5.79 22.75 -11.87
C ILE A 164 -6.75 23.91 -12.12
N ILE A 165 -8.04 23.67 -11.87
CA ILE A 165 -9.08 24.69 -12.01
C ILE A 165 -8.80 25.84 -11.04
N GLN A 166 -8.48 25.56 -9.78
CA GLN A 166 -8.11 26.57 -8.79
C GLN A 166 -6.90 27.39 -9.22
N ASP A 167 -5.84 26.73 -9.68
CA ASP A 167 -4.60 27.37 -10.11
C ASP A 167 -4.81 28.33 -11.30
N ARG A 168 -5.71 27.96 -12.22
CA ARG A 168 -6.01 28.73 -13.44
C ARG A 168 -7.24 29.64 -13.32
N PHE A 169 -7.84 29.73 -12.15
CA PHE A 169 -9.00 30.59 -11.94
C PHE A 169 -8.54 32.03 -11.72
N GLU A 170 -8.75 32.88 -12.72
CA GLU A 170 -8.36 34.29 -12.69
C GLU A 170 -9.38 35.10 -11.91
N VAL A 171 -9.30 35.05 -10.58
CA VAL A 171 -10.04 35.95 -9.69
C VAL A 171 -9.07 36.68 -8.78
N GLU A 172 -9.30 37.98 -8.58
CA GLU A 172 -8.45 38.89 -7.79
C GLU A 172 -8.18 38.37 -6.36
N GLU A 173 -9.09 37.54 -5.85
CA GLU A 173 -8.93 36.84 -4.59
C GLU A 173 -8.97 35.32 -4.78
N GLN A 174 -7.92 34.66 -4.29
CA GLN A 174 -7.82 33.21 -4.24
C GLN A 174 -9.03 32.62 -3.51
N ARG A 175 -9.90 31.92 -4.25
CA ARG A 175 -11.05 31.20 -3.70
C ARG A 175 -10.60 29.85 -3.16
N SER A 176 -11.23 29.38 -2.09
CA SER A 176 -10.96 28.03 -1.61
C SER A 176 -11.57 26.99 -2.56
N LEU A 177 -10.96 25.80 -2.61
CA LEU A 177 -11.47 24.67 -3.41
C LEU A 177 -12.92 24.33 -3.06
N GLU A 178 -13.27 24.43 -1.78
CA GLU A 178 -14.60 24.06 -1.32
C GLU A 178 -15.65 25.09 -1.74
N ASP A 179 -15.29 26.38 -1.82
CA ASP A 179 -16.18 27.43 -2.34
C ASP A 179 -16.50 27.21 -3.82
N MET A 180 -15.48 26.88 -4.63
CA MET A 180 -15.67 26.57 -6.05
C MET A 180 -16.58 25.36 -6.27
N LYS A 181 -16.38 24.29 -5.48
CA LYS A 181 -17.22 23.10 -5.55
C LYS A 181 -18.65 23.38 -5.12
N GLU A 182 -18.83 24.10 -4.01
CA GLU A 182 -20.14 24.44 -3.48
C GLU A 182 -21.00 25.11 -4.54
N ILE A 183 -20.44 26.08 -5.25
CA ILE A 183 -21.17 26.82 -6.26
C ILE A 183 -21.40 26.02 -7.53
N PHE A 184 -20.40 25.24 -7.96
CA PHE A 184 -20.59 24.34 -9.08
C PHE A 184 -21.76 23.37 -8.83
N TYR A 185 -21.80 22.73 -7.66
CA TYR A 185 -22.86 21.78 -7.32
C TYR A 185 -24.20 22.46 -7.06
N LEU A 186 -24.21 23.64 -6.45
CA LEU A 186 -25.42 24.43 -6.23
C LEU A 186 -26.05 24.84 -7.57
N VAL A 187 -25.24 25.36 -8.50
CA VAL A 187 -25.70 25.75 -9.84
C VAL A 187 -26.18 24.53 -10.63
N CYS A 188 -25.44 23.41 -10.59
CA CYS A 188 -25.88 22.18 -11.24
C CYS A 188 -27.20 21.66 -10.67
N HIS A 189 -27.32 21.60 -9.34
CA HIS A 189 -28.54 21.17 -8.67
C HIS A 189 -29.73 22.02 -9.11
N GLN A 190 -29.55 23.34 -9.12
CA GLN A 190 -30.63 24.27 -9.44
C GLN A 190 -31.00 24.24 -10.93
N TYR A 191 -30.01 24.09 -11.81
CA TYR A 191 -30.23 23.85 -13.24
C TYR A 191 -31.05 22.58 -13.47
N PHE A 192 -30.69 21.46 -12.83
CA PHE A 192 -31.43 20.21 -12.98
C PHE A 192 -32.82 20.28 -12.36
N MET A 193 -33.01 21.02 -11.26
CA MET A 193 -34.34 21.26 -10.70
C MET A 193 -35.24 22.07 -11.63
N ALA A 194 -34.68 23.04 -12.36
CA ALA A 194 -35.44 23.86 -13.30
C ALA A 194 -35.77 23.13 -14.62
N GLN A 195 -34.83 22.32 -15.14
CA GLN A 195 -34.97 21.67 -16.45
C GLN A 195 -35.58 20.25 -16.36
N THR A 196 -35.17 19.45 -15.37
CA THR A 196 -35.57 18.04 -15.24
C THR A 196 -35.75 17.63 -13.76
N PRO A 197 -36.91 17.90 -13.16
CA PRO A 197 -37.16 17.62 -11.74
C PRO A 197 -37.01 16.14 -11.34
N ASP A 198 -37.27 15.20 -12.27
CA ASP A 198 -37.26 13.75 -12.02
C ASP A 198 -35.87 13.10 -12.19
N ASN A 199 -34.82 13.89 -12.40
CA ASN A 199 -33.49 13.33 -12.62
C ASN A 199 -32.91 12.73 -11.31
N PRO A 200 -32.52 11.44 -11.28
CA PRO A 200 -31.96 10.80 -10.09
C PRO A 200 -30.65 11.44 -9.58
N LEU A 201 -29.99 12.26 -10.41
CA LEU A 201 -28.77 12.99 -10.05
C LEU A 201 -29.00 14.10 -9.01
N VAL A 202 -30.20 14.65 -8.92
CA VAL A 202 -30.51 15.79 -8.03
C VAL A 202 -30.17 15.48 -6.58
N GLY A 203 -30.54 14.28 -6.09
CA GLY A 203 -30.23 13.86 -4.73
C GLY A 203 -28.73 13.72 -4.46
N SER A 204 -27.93 13.41 -5.49
CA SER A 204 -26.47 13.26 -5.39
C SER A 204 -25.70 14.58 -5.46
N LEU A 205 -26.33 15.65 -5.96
CA LEU A 205 -25.71 16.96 -6.16
C LEU A 205 -25.72 17.85 -4.90
N LYS A 206 -26.09 17.30 -3.73
CA LYS A 206 -26.08 18.03 -2.46
C LYS A 206 -24.68 18.07 -1.86
N PHE A 207 -23.94 19.13 -2.15
CA PHE A 207 -22.63 19.40 -1.55
C PHE A 207 -22.77 20.33 -0.32
N SER A 208 -22.02 20.05 0.75
CA SER A 208 -21.96 20.89 1.95
C SER A 208 -20.51 21.21 2.25
N LYS A 209 -20.16 22.50 2.19
CA LYS A 209 -18.81 23.01 2.41
C LYS A 209 -18.28 22.68 3.81
N GLU A 210 -19.11 22.86 4.84
CA GLU A 210 -18.72 22.65 6.25
C GLU A 210 -18.24 21.22 6.50
N LYS A 211 -19.03 20.23 6.07
CA LYS A 211 -18.70 18.81 6.23
C LYS A 211 -17.40 18.44 5.52
N GLU A 212 -17.16 19.01 4.34
CA GLU A 212 -15.95 18.74 3.57
C GLU A 212 -14.70 19.37 4.23
N VAL A 213 -14.84 20.57 4.81
CA VAL A 213 -13.79 21.21 5.59
C VAL A 213 -13.49 20.42 6.87
N GLU A 214 -14.52 19.97 7.60
CA GLU A 214 -14.35 19.11 8.77
C GLU A 214 -13.68 17.78 8.41
N ARG A 215 -14.10 17.15 7.32
CA ARG A 215 -13.49 15.93 6.78
C ARG A 215 -12.02 16.15 6.46
N LYS A 216 -11.67 17.27 5.82
CA LYS A 216 -10.29 17.62 5.50
C LYS A 216 -9.46 17.85 6.77
N LYS A 217 -9.99 18.57 7.76
CA LYS A 217 -9.35 18.77 9.06
C LYS A 217 -9.15 17.43 9.79
N TYR A 218 -10.12 16.52 9.74
CA TYR A 218 -10.03 15.19 10.32
C TYR A 218 -8.94 14.35 9.64
N LEU A 219 -8.87 14.34 8.30
CA LEU A 219 -7.83 13.65 7.56
C LEU A 219 -6.44 14.24 7.83
N GLN A 220 -6.34 15.57 7.91
CA GLN A 220 -5.10 16.23 8.27
C GLN A 220 -4.66 15.84 9.67
N ARG A 221 -5.59 15.78 10.63
CA ARG A 221 -5.32 15.28 12.00
C ARG A 221 -4.87 13.83 12.00
N LEU A 222 -5.46 12.97 11.16
CA LEU A 222 -5.08 11.56 11.02
C LEU A 222 -3.69 11.40 10.40
N LEU A 223 -3.37 12.22 9.39
CA LEU A 223 -2.06 12.24 8.75
C LEU A 223 -0.96 12.77 9.67
N SER A 224 -1.28 13.73 10.54
CA SER A 224 -0.34 14.30 11.50
C SER A 224 -0.15 13.46 12.76
N ARG A 225 -0.83 12.31 12.91
CA ARG A 225 -0.66 11.43 14.08
C ARG A 225 0.74 10.84 14.11
N SER A 226 1.37 10.91 15.26
CA SER A 226 2.64 10.21 15.49
C SER A 226 2.40 8.71 15.71
N ALA A 227 3.40 7.90 15.40
CA ALA A 227 3.33 6.45 15.65
C ALA A 227 3.17 6.11 17.14
N ALA A 228 3.62 6.99 18.05
CA ALA A 228 3.46 6.82 19.49
C ALA A 228 2.00 7.00 19.92
N GLU A 229 1.33 8.06 19.42
CA GLU A 229 -0.10 8.29 19.68
C GLU A 229 -0.97 7.14 19.15
N ILE A 230 -0.63 6.56 18.00
CA ILE A 230 -1.36 5.41 17.45
C ILE A 230 -1.23 4.19 18.37
N ALA A 231 -0.01 3.89 18.86
CA ALA A 231 0.21 2.76 19.76
C ALA A 231 -0.51 2.93 21.11
N GLU A 232 -0.55 4.16 21.63
CA GLU A 232 -1.31 4.50 22.84
C GLU A 232 -2.82 4.36 22.62
N GLU A 233 -3.37 4.90 21.53
CA GLU A 233 -4.79 4.73 21.18
C GLU A 233 -5.16 3.24 21.03
N GLU A 234 -4.32 2.44 20.36
CA GLU A 234 -4.53 0.99 20.23
C GLU A 234 -4.50 0.29 21.59
N ALA A 235 -3.56 0.65 22.47
CA ALA A 235 -3.49 0.11 23.82
C ALA A 235 -4.76 0.45 24.63
N LEU A 236 -5.24 1.70 24.55
CA LEU A 236 -6.47 2.15 25.19
C LEU A 236 -7.71 1.43 24.64
N ILE A 237 -7.78 1.17 23.34
CA ILE A 237 -8.88 0.41 22.73
C ILE A 237 -8.87 -1.04 23.23
N VAL A 238 -7.69 -1.67 23.32
CA VAL A 238 -7.55 -3.03 23.86
C VAL A 238 -7.96 -3.07 25.33
N GLU A 239 -7.54 -2.09 26.11
CA GLU A 239 -7.92 -1.96 27.51
C GLU A 239 -9.43 -1.74 27.68
N SER A 240 -10.03 -0.85 26.89
CA SER A 240 -11.47 -0.59 26.87
C SER A 240 -12.26 -1.86 26.53
N LYS A 241 -11.85 -2.61 25.49
CA LYS A 241 -12.46 -3.90 25.15
C LYS A 241 -12.29 -4.93 26.25
N LYS A 242 -11.15 -4.93 26.95
CA LYS A 242 -10.92 -5.80 28.10
C LYS A 242 -11.87 -5.46 29.24
N PHE A 243 -12.10 -4.18 29.51
CA PHE A 243 -13.10 -3.74 30.49
C PHE A 243 -14.53 -4.09 30.05
N GLU A 244 -14.87 -3.95 28.78
CA GLU A 244 -16.20 -4.33 28.26
C GLU A 244 -16.44 -5.85 28.41
N MET A 245 -15.45 -6.68 28.05
CA MET A 245 -15.53 -8.12 28.23
C MET A 245 -15.60 -8.51 29.71
N ALA A 246 -14.84 -7.85 30.57
CA ALA A 246 -14.90 -8.08 32.01
C ALA A 246 -16.26 -7.69 32.59
N ALA A 247 -16.83 -6.55 32.17
CA ALA A 247 -18.14 -6.10 32.60
C ALA A 247 -19.25 -7.07 32.14
N ARG A 248 -19.20 -7.52 30.87
CA ARG A 248 -20.11 -8.56 30.37
C ARG A 248 -19.99 -9.87 31.14
N LYS A 249 -18.75 -10.29 31.45
CA LYS A 249 -18.49 -11.49 32.24
C LYS A 249 -19.08 -11.37 33.65
N THR A 250 -18.78 -10.31 34.38
CA THR A 250 -19.34 -10.07 35.72
C THR A 250 -20.87 -9.98 35.70
N SER A 251 -21.45 -9.38 34.65
CA SER A 251 -22.91 -9.34 34.49
C SER A 251 -23.51 -10.73 34.27
N SER A 252 -22.88 -11.58 33.45
CA SER A 252 -23.32 -12.95 33.22
C SER A 252 -23.15 -13.83 34.46
N GLU A 253 -22.07 -13.63 35.23
CA GLU A 253 -21.87 -14.32 36.52
C GLU A 253 -22.93 -13.89 37.52
N ARG A 254 -23.23 -12.59 37.60
CA ARG A 254 -24.32 -12.06 38.44
C ARG A 254 -25.67 -12.64 38.04
N GLU A 255 -25.99 -12.68 36.75
CA GLU A 255 -27.24 -13.29 36.27
C GLU A 255 -27.29 -14.78 36.59
N SER A 256 -26.19 -15.52 36.42
CA SER A 256 -26.12 -16.92 36.79
C SER A 256 -26.26 -17.15 38.30
N LEU A 257 -25.74 -16.25 39.13
CA LEU A 257 -25.89 -16.30 40.58
C LEU A 257 -27.33 -15.97 40.98
N LEU A 258 -27.93 -14.94 40.38
CA LEU A 258 -29.34 -14.61 40.59
C LEU A 258 -30.24 -15.76 40.16
N ARG A 259 -30.00 -16.38 39.01
CA ARG A 259 -30.73 -17.57 38.56
C ARG A 259 -30.54 -18.78 39.48
N LEU A 260 -29.40 -18.88 40.17
CA LEU A 260 -29.17 -19.93 41.16
C LEU A 260 -29.88 -19.63 42.48
N LEU A 261 -29.89 -18.36 42.90
CA LEU A 261 -30.61 -17.90 44.11
C LEU A 261 -32.13 -17.92 43.91
N ASP A 262 -32.58 -17.67 42.69
CA ASP A 262 -33.98 -17.71 42.23
C ASP A 262 -34.36 -19.11 41.70
N SER A 263 -33.44 -20.09 41.80
CA SER A 263 -33.81 -21.47 41.52
C SER A 263 -34.84 -21.91 42.56
N PRO A 264 -35.92 -22.59 42.16
CA PRO A 264 -37.07 -22.78 43.02
C PRO A 264 -36.67 -23.49 44.31
N ASN A 265 -36.91 -22.86 45.45
CA ASN A 265 -36.96 -23.55 46.73
C ASN A 265 -37.93 -24.72 46.55
N SER A 266 -37.46 -25.94 46.78
CA SER A 266 -38.28 -27.13 46.57
C SER A 266 -39.40 -27.16 47.60
N ASP A 267 -40.57 -26.60 47.27
CA ASP A 267 -41.82 -26.71 48.04
C ASP A 267 -42.41 -28.14 48.00
N LYS A 268 -41.61 -29.15 47.60
CA LYS A 268 -42.05 -30.53 47.60
C LYS A 268 -41.86 -31.11 49.00
N PRO A 269 -42.91 -31.69 49.61
CA PRO A 269 -42.82 -32.26 50.95
C PRO A 269 -41.78 -33.39 50.96
N ILE A 270 -40.86 -33.33 51.93
CA ILE A 270 -39.77 -34.29 52.16
C ILE A 270 -40.24 -35.76 52.16
N ALA A 271 -41.51 -36.00 52.48
CA ALA A 271 -42.14 -37.32 52.45
C ALA A 271 -41.99 -38.06 51.11
N GLN A 272 -41.97 -37.35 49.97
CA GLN A 272 -41.83 -37.99 48.66
C GLN A 272 -40.44 -38.61 48.43
N PHE A 273 -39.42 -38.12 49.13
CA PHE A 273 -38.03 -38.59 48.99
C PHE A 273 -37.61 -39.62 50.05
N LEU A 274 -38.48 -39.90 51.04
CA LEU A 274 -38.24 -40.94 52.04
C LEU A 274 -38.52 -42.36 51.50
N THR A 275 -39.21 -42.47 50.37
CA THR A 275 -39.36 -43.77 49.68
C THR A 275 -38.11 -44.11 48.88
N SER A 276 -37.75 -45.39 48.81
CA SER A 276 -36.59 -45.88 48.06
C SER A 276 -36.62 -45.49 46.57
N GLN A 277 -37.81 -45.44 45.97
CA GLN A 277 -37.99 -44.96 44.59
C GLN A 277 -37.77 -43.45 44.47
N GLY A 278 -38.28 -42.65 45.42
CA GLY A 278 -38.06 -41.21 45.46
C GLY A 278 -36.59 -40.84 45.67
N MET A 279 -35.88 -41.59 46.51
CA MET A 279 -34.44 -41.40 46.76
C MET A 279 -33.61 -41.71 45.50
N THR A 280 -34.00 -42.73 44.73
CA THR A 280 -33.35 -43.08 43.46
C THR A 280 -33.54 -42.00 42.40
N GLN A 281 -34.73 -41.40 42.32
CA GLN A 281 -35.01 -40.29 41.41
C GLN A 281 -34.23 -39.03 41.79
N LEU A 282 -34.12 -38.73 43.09
CA LEU A 282 -33.32 -37.59 43.58
C LEU A 282 -31.83 -37.79 43.31
N TYR A 283 -31.31 -39.00 43.53
CA TYR A 283 -29.93 -39.36 43.21
C TYR A 283 -29.62 -39.19 41.72
N ASN A 284 -30.51 -39.66 40.83
CA ASN A 284 -30.37 -39.48 39.39
C ASN A 284 -30.45 -38.00 38.97
N SER A 285 -31.32 -37.21 39.61
CA SER A 285 -31.42 -35.77 39.37
C SER A 285 -30.12 -35.04 39.77
N LEU A 286 -29.58 -35.33 40.97
CA LEU A 286 -28.32 -34.78 41.47
C LEU A 286 -27.09 -35.16 40.63
N LEU A 287 -27.07 -36.37 40.09
CA LEU A 287 -26.03 -36.81 39.14
C LEU A 287 -26.13 -36.04 37.82
N SER A 288 -27.34 -35.75 37.34
CA SER A 288 -27.54 -34.97 36.12
C SER A 288 -27.15 -33.50 36.28
N ASP A 289 -27.36 -32.91 37.46
CA ASP A 289 -27.10 -31.49 37.69
C ASP A 289 -25.59 -31.15 37.76
N LYS A 290 -24.77 -32.09 38.24
CA LYS A 290 -23.29 -31.96 38.20
C LYS A 290 -22.74 -31.87 36.78
N THR A 291 -23.44 -32.41 35.78
CA THR A 291 -22.99 -32.38 34.38
C THR A 291 -23.30 -31.07 33.65
N LYS A 292 -24.20 -30.24 34.18
CA LYS A 292 -24.58 -28.96 33.55
C LYS A 292 -23.78 -27.76 34.06
N LYS A 293 -23.10 -27.86 35.20
CA LYS A 293 -22.23 -26.79 35.74
C LYS A 293 -20.78 -27.19 35.90
N ARG A 294 -20.05 -27.37 34.79
CA ARG A 294 -18.59 -27.13 34.71
C ARG A 294 -18.06 -27.31 33.29
N LYS A 295 -18.03 -26.24 32.52
CA LYS A 295 -16.98 -25.96 31.52
C LYS A 295 -16.72 -24.46 31.46
N TYR A 296 -15.95 -23.97 32.44
CA TYR A 296 -15.17 -22.75 32.29
C TYR A 296 -13.73 -23.19 32.14
N GLU A 297 -13.29 -23.38 30.90
CA GLU A 297 -11.92 -23.74 30.58
C GLU A 297 -11.15 -22.45 30.33
N GLN A 298 -10.21 -22.17 31.22
CA GLN A 298 -9.36 -20.99 31.23
C GLN A 298 -8.12 -21.31 30.37
N THR A 299 -8.16 -21.00 29.08
CA THR A 299 -6.95 -20.98 28.24
C THR A 299 -6.49 -19.54 28.07
N VAL A 300 -5.43 -19.15 28.77
CA VAL A 300 -4.68 -17.93 28.48
C VAL A 300 -3.96 -18.15 27.13
N PRO A 301 -4.16 -17.30 26.10
CA PRO A 301 -3.44 -17.44 24.85
C PRO A 301 -1.94 -17.19 25.03
N GLU A 302 -1.13 -18.22 24.79
CA GLU A 302 0.33 -18.12 24.76
C GLU A 302 0.78 -17.28 23.55
N ASN A 303 1.65 -16.30 23.79
CA ASN A 303 1.98 -15.25 22.83
C ASN A 303 2.82 -15.81 21.64
N PRO A 304 2.35 -15.74 20.37
CA PRO A 304 3.01 -16.36 19.21
C PRO A 304 4.45 -15.87 18.94
N TRP A 305 4.80 -14.69 19.44
CA TRP A 305 6.10 -14.04 19.25
C TRP A 305 7.26 -14.80 19.92
N MET A 306 7.02 -15.42 21.08
CA MET A 306 8.09 -16.05 21.88
C MET A 306 8.64 -17.32 21.20
N LYS A 307 7.76 -18.06 20.51
CA LYS A 307 8.11 -19.26 19.74
C LYS A 307 8.93 -18.93 18.49
N GLN A 308 8.62 -17.80 17.85
CA GLN A 308 9.35 -17.34 16.66
C GLN A 308 10.77 -16.88 17.02
N GLN A 309 10.96 -16.26 18.19
CA GLN A 309 12.26 -15.79 18.65
C GLN A 309 13.22 -16.93 19.02
N GLN A 310 12.71 -18.03 19.60
CA GLN A 310 13.51 -19.24 19.86
C GLN A 310 13.97 -19.93 18.57
N GLN A 311 13.15 -19.94 17.52
CA GLN A 311 13.52 -20.53 16.23
C GLN A 311 14.65 -19.74 15.53
N PHE A 312 14.63 -18.41 15.63
CA PHE A 312 15.72 -17.58 15.08
C PHE A 312 17.04 -17.73 15.85
N ALA A 313 16.98 -17.91 17.18
CA ALA A 313 18.17 -18.15 18.00
C ALA A 313 18.87 -19.47 17.64
N GLN A 314 18.10 -20.54 17.41
CA GLN A 314 18.64 -21.84 16.98
C GLN A 314 19.26 -21.78 15.57
N GLN A 315 18.65 -21.03 14.64
CA GLN A 315 19.17 -20.88 13.27
C GLN A 315 20.49 -20.09 13.22
N LYS A 316 20.67 -19.12 14.13
CA LYS A 316 21.91 -18.33 14.25
C LYS A 316 23.09 -19.17 14.77
N GLN A 317 22.86 -20.09 15.71
CA GLN A 317 23.91 -20.98 16.23
C GLN A 317 24.43 -21.98 15.17
N GLN A 318 23.56 -22.51 14.30
CA GLN A 318 23.99 -23.39 13.20
C GLN A 318 24.87 -22.69 12.16
N MET A 319 24.56 -21.43 11.82
CA MET A 319 25.35 -20.65 10.87
C MET A 319 26.77 -20.33 11.38
N GLN A 320 26.95 -20.17 12.69
CA GLN A 320 28.25 -19.84 13.28
C GLN A 320 29.22 -21.03 13.28
N GLN A 321 28.72 -22.25 13.53
CA GLN A 321 29.52 -23.48 13.46
C GLN A 321 30.00 -23.81 12.03
N LEU A 322 29.20 -23.52 11.01
CA LEU A 322 29.57 -23.66 9.59
C LEU A 322 30.65 -22.67 9.15
N GLN A 323 30.76 -21.52 9.83
CA GLN A 323 31.76 -20.50 9.54
C GLN A 323 33.10 -20.82 10.22
N GLU A 324 33.08 -21.41 11.42
CA GLU A 324 34.28 -21.88 12.12
C GLU A 324 34.97 -23.05 11.42
N GLN A 325 34.22 -23.98 10.82
CA GLN A 325 34.82 -25.08 10.02
C GLN A 325 35.56 -24.59 8.76
N LYS A 326 35.15 -23.45 8.18
CA LYS A 326 35.83 -22.86 7.01
C LYS A 326 37.15 -22.17 7.36
N VAL A 327 37.36 -21.77 8.62
CA VAL A 327 38.60 -21.10 9.06
C VAL A 327 39.72 -22.12 9.33
N ILE A 328 39.39 -23.35 9.72
CA ILE A 328 40.38 -24.37 10.11
C ILE A 328 41.12 -24.97 8.89
N THR A 329 40.56 -24.89 7.68
CA THR A 329 41.16 -25.50 6.48
C THR A 329 42.26 -24.63 5.82
N ASN A 330 42.39 -23.35 6.18
CA ASN A 330 43.30 -22.40 5.52
C ASN A 330 44.67 -22.20 6.20
N ASN A 331 44.98 -22.93 7.28
CA ASN A 331 46.18 -22.69 8.10
C ASN A 331 47.21 -23.84 8.05
N LYS A 332 47.68 -24.19 6.85
CA LYS A 332 48.98 -24.89 6.70
C LYS A 332 49.80 -24.25 5.58
N ASN A 333 51.00 -23.81 5.96
CA ASN A 333 52.16 -23.39 5.17
C ASN A 333 52.38 -21.88 4.99
N ILE A 334 53.11 -21.25 5.92
CA ILE A 334 54.13 -20.24 5.58
C ILE A 334 55.30 -20.35 6.58
N ASN A 335 56.50 -20.60 6.06
CA ASN A 335 57.75 -20.13 6.69
C ASN A 335 58.72 -19.66 5.59
N ASN A 336 59.24 -18.44 5.79
CA ASN A 336 60.51 -17.86 5.34
C ASN A 336 60.90 -17.83 3.83
N GLN A 337 60.88 -16.65 3.20
CA GLN A 337 62.01 -15.69 3.13
C GLN A 337 61.79 -14.60 2.05
N THR A 338 62.34 -13.44 2.38
CA THR A 338 62.37 -12.13 1.71
C THR A 338 62.91 -12.15 0.27
N GLN A 339 61.99 -12.02 -0.70
CA GLN A 339 62.13 -11.18 -1.89
C GLN A 339 60.72 -10.71 -2.28
N VAL A 340 60.50 -9.42 -2.51
CA VAL A 340 59.18 -8.88 -2.89
C VAL A 340 58.85 -9.29 -4.33
N LYS A 341 58.51 -10.56 -4.52
CA LYS A 341 57.79 -11.05 -5.70
C LYS A 341 56.33 -10.68 -5.48
N LYS A 342 55.86 -9.63 -6.17
CA LYS A 342 54.43 -9.27 -6.21
C LYS A 342 53.62 -10.54 -6.46
N THR A 343 52.68 -10.83 -5.58
CA THR A 343 51.87 -12.07 -5.62
C THR A 343 51.20 -12.19 -6.98
N LYS A 344 50.98 -13.41 -7.49
CA LYS A 344 50.28 -13.66 -8.78
C LYS A 344 48.97 -12.84 -8.90
N LYS A 345 48.27 -12.66 -7.78
CA LYS A 345 47.07 -11.83 -7.64
C LYS A 345 47.34 -10.33 -7.87
N GLN A 346 48.40 -9.76 -7.30
CA GLN A 346 48.76 -8.35 -7.50
C GLN A 346 49.24 -8.06 -8.93
N LYS A 347 49.97 -9.00 -9.56
CA LYS A 347 50.36 -8.87 -10.98
C LYS A 347 49.15 -8.93 -11.92
N GLN A 348 48.18 -9.78 -11.58
CA GLN A 348 46.91 -9.88 -12.30
C GLN A 348 46.03 -8.63 -12.12
N GLU A 349 45.95 -8.07 -10.90
CA GLU A 349 45.25 -6.81 -10.63
C GLU A 349 45.89 -5.63 -11.40
N LEU A 350 47.22 -5.57 -11.49
CA LEU A 350 47.93 -4.55 -12.26
C LEU A 350 47.69 -4.70 -13.77
N GLN A 351 47.71 -5.92 -14.32
CA GLN A 351 47.37 -6.17 -15.72
C GLN A 351 45.91 -5.83 -16.03
N ILE A 352 44.99 -6.13 -15.12
CA ILE A 352 43.58 -5.75 -15.26
C ILE A 352 43.43 -4.22 -15.22
N ALA A 353 44.18 -3.51 -14.37
CA ALA A 353 44.17 -2.05 -14.31
C ALA A 353 44.73 -1.42 -15.60
N VAL A 354 45.80 -1.97 -16.18
CA VAL A 354 46.35 -1.51 -17.47
C VAL A 354 45.37 -1.74 -18.61
N LYS A 355 44.71 -2.92 -18.66
CA LYS A 355 43.68 -3.20 -19.66
C LYS A 355 42.49 -2.24 -19.54
N ARG A 356 42.07 -1.88 -18.32
CA ARG A 356 41.00 -0.89 -18.08
C ARG A 356 41.36 0.50 -18.59
N LYS A 357 42.61 0.93 -18.42
CA LYS A 357 43.07 2.21 -18.97
C LYS A 357 42.98 2.22 -20.49
N ALA A 358 43.45 1.15 -21.15
CA ALA A 358 43.35 1.02 -22.61
C ALA A 358 41.89 0.99 -23.11
N ASP A 359 40.99 0.26 -22.43
CA ASP A 359 39.56 0.21 -22.81
C ASP A 359 38.88 1.57 -22.62
N SER A 360 39.25 2.34 -21.59
CA SER A 360 38.74 3.71 -21.36
C SER A 360 39.27 4.71 -22.38
N GLU A 361 40.56 4.61 -22.74
CA GLU A 361 41.19 5.44 -23.78
C GLU A 361 40.57 5.17 -25.15
N TYR A 362 40.26 3.90 -25.46
CA TYR A 362 39.54 3.52 -26.67
C TYR A 362 38.10 4.07 -26.70
N ALA A 363 37.39 4.05 -25.56
CA ALA A 363 36.06 4.63 -25.46
C ALA A 363 36.07 6.17 -25.64
N GLU A 364 37.07 6.87 -25.09
CA GLU A 364 37.26 8.31 -25.33
C GLU A 364 37.56 8.61 -26.81
N GLN A 365 38.37 7.76 -27.46
CA GLN A 365 38.66 7.89 -28.89
C GLN A 365 37.40 7.71 -29.76
N LEU A 366 36.51 6.76 -29.42
CA LEU A 366 35.22 6.59 -30.12
C LEU A 366 34.28 7.79 -29.95
N LEU A 367 34.41 8.54 -28.85
CA LEU A 367 33.58 9.70 -28.56
C LEU A 367 34.16 11.02 -29.08
N GLN A 368 35.35 11.01 -29.68
CA GLN A 368 36.06 12.21 -30.12
C GLN A 368 35.24 13.13 -31.05
N ASN A 369 34.32 12.56 -31.84
CA ASN A 369 33.47 13.31 -32.77
C ASN A 369 32.21 13.94 -32.13
N PHE A 370 31.92 13.65 -30.86
CA PHE A 370 30.74 14.19 -30.16
C PHE A 370 31.11 15.42 -29.33
N THR A 371 30.36 16.51 -29.51
CA THR A 371 30.49 17.71 -28.67
C THR A 371 30.05 17.44 -27.23
N ALA A 372 30.57 18.23 -26.27
CA ALA A 372 30.23 18.06 -24.85
C ALA A 372 28.72 18.22 -24.57
N GLU A 373 28.02 19.03 -25.36
CA GLU A 373 26.57 19.22 -25.25
C GLU A 373 25.78 18.03 -25.81
N GLU A 374 26.20 17.46 -26.94
CA GLU A 374 25.60 16.25 -27.51
C GLU A 374 25.81 15.03 -26.60
N ARG A 375 26.97 14.93 -25.93
CA ARG A 375 27.20 13.88 -24.93
C ARG A 375 26.24 14.01 -23.75
N ARG A 376 25.95 15.24 -23.31
CA ARG A 376 25.05 15.52 -22.19
C ARG A 376 23.58 15.23 -22.56
N SER A 377 23.16 15.57 -23.78
CA SER A 377 21.80 15.29 -24.27
C SER A 377 21.55 13.80 -24.52
N LEU A 378 22.54 13.07 -25.05
CA LEU A 378 22.50 11.62 -25.24
C LEU A 378 22.74 10.83 -23.94
N GLY A 379 23.21 11.50 -22.87
CA GLY A 379 23.47 10.89 -21.58
C GLY A 379 24.62 9.88 -21.59
N VAL A 380 25.59 10.05 -22.48
CA VAL A 380 26.75 9.15 -22.64
C VAL A 380 27.88 9.65 -21.76
N GLN A 381 28.27 8.84 -20.77
CA GLN A 381 29.40 9.14 -19.88
C GLN A 381 30.39 7.98 -19.90
N THR A 382 31.68 8.30 -20.02
CA THR A 382 32.77 7.35 -19.87
C THR A 382 32.98 7.06 -18.39
N HIS A 383 32.87 5.79 -18.02
CA HIS A 383 33.19 5.33 -16.67
C HIS A 383 34.55 4.64 -16.70
N GLY A 384 35.49 5.11 -15.87
CA GLY A 384 36.81 4.48 -15.73
C GLY A 384 36.80 3.13 -15.01
N GLU A 385 35.64 2.71 -14.50
CA GLU A 385 35.45 1.43 -13.80
C GLU A 385 34.55 0.47 -14.59
N LYS A 386 34.82 -0.83 -14.47
CA LYS A 386 34.00 -1.86 -15.11
C LYS A 386 32.62 -1.89 -14.45
N LEU A 387 31.64 -1.28 -15.12
CA LEU A 387 30.24 -1.40 -14.73
C LEU A 387 29.80 -2.87 -14.85
N PRO A 388 29.00 -3.38 -13.90
CA PRO A 388 28.30 -4.64 -14.06
C PRO A 388 27.44 -4.59 -15.33
N SER A 389 27.48 -5.68 -16.10
CA SER A 389 26.71 -5.79 -17.35
C SER A 389 25.21 -5.76 -17.07
N GLY A 390 24.48 -4.89 -17.76
CA GLY A 390 23.02 -4.80 -17.69
C GLY A 390 22.52 -3.35 -17.67
N ALA A 391 21.21 -3.17 -17.85
CA ALA A 391 20.54 -1.89 -17.66
C ALA A 391 20.20 -1.73 -16.17
N TYR A 392 20.61 -0.62 -15.57
CA TYR A 392 20.33 -0.29 -14.17
C TYR A 392 19.62 1.06 -14.08
N LEU A 393 18.67 1.18 -13.16
CA LEU A 393 18.08 2.48 -12.83
C LEU A 393 19.14 3.33 -12.15
N ARG A 394 19.26 4.61 -12.54
CA ARG A 394 20.26 5.53 -11.96
C ARG A 394 20.15 5.62 -10.43
N SER A 395 18.93 5.56 -9.90
CA SER A 395 18.65 5.55 -8.45
C SER A 395 19.21 4.33 -7.69
N THR A 396 19.48 3.22 -8.38
CA THR A 396 20.04 1.99 -7.78
C THR A 396 21.56 1.99 -7.69
N ARG A 397 22.22 2.98 -8.30
CA ARG A 397 23.68 3.06 -8.45
C ARG A 397 24.35 4.11 -7.56
N ILE A 398 23.61 4.71 -6.63
CA ILE A 398 24.19 5.66 -5.66
C ILE A 398 25.25 4.94 -4.82
N SER A 399 26.43 5.54 -4.72
CA SER A 399 27.56 5.03 -3.96
C SER A 399 27.18 4.68 -2.51
N THR A 400 27.46 3.44 -2.10
CA THR A 400 27.23 2.95 -0.73
C THR A 400 28.54 2.86 0.04
N PHE A 401 28.54 3.36 1.28
CA PHE A 401 29.70 3.28 2.18
C PHE A 401 29.58 2.09 3.14
N LYS A 402 30.65 1.77 3.87
CA LYS A 402 30.60 0.77 4.95
C LYS A 402 29.52 1.15 5.97
N ALA A 403 28.80 0.16 6.51
CA ALA A 403 27.61 0.37 7.35
C ALA A 403 27.79 1.42 8.46
N ALA A 404 28.92 1.38 9.18
CA ALA A 404 29.20 2.35 10.25
C ALA A 404 29.37 3.80 9.75
N THR A 405 30.00 4.01 8.60
CA THR A 405 30.14 5.33 7.97
C THR A 405 28.82 5.77 7.35
N GLN A 406 28.06 4.84 6.76
CA GLN A 406 26.78 5.13 6.14
C GLN A 406 25.74 5.67 7.13
N THR A 407 25.68 5.12 8.35
CA THR A 407 24.80 5.65 9.40
C THR A 407 25.18 7.08 9.78
N LYS A 408 26.48 7.39 9.91
CA LYS A 408 26.96 8.75 10.22
C LYS A 408 26.65 9.73 9.10
N ILE A 409 26.84 9.32 7.85
CA ILE A 409 26.49 10.12 6.67
C ILE A 409 24.98 10.39 6.66
N ALA A 410 24.15 9.40 6.96
CA ALA A 410 22.70 9.57 7.04
C ALA A 410 22.29 10.56 8.15
N THR A 411 22.94 10.51 9.31
CA THR A 411 22.74 11.49 10.39
C THR A 411 23.13 12.91 9.95
N THR A 412 24.29 13.09 9.31
CA THR A 412 24.70 14.42 8.81
C THR A 412 23.78 14.94 7.69
N LEU A 413 23.21 14.05 6.87
CA LEU A 413 22.22 14.44 5.86
C LEU A 413 20.91 14.89 6.51
N GLN A 414 20.49 14.21 7.57
CA GLN A 414 19.31 14.58 8.35
C GLN A 414 19.51 15.94 9.05
N GLU A 415 20.70 16.22 9.58
CA GLU A 415 21.06 17.53 10.14
C GLU A 415 21.00 18.65 9.09
N LEU A 416 21.38 18.36 7.84
CA LEU A 416 21.27 19.29 6.72
C LEU A 416 19.84 19.41 6.14
N GLY A 417 18.87 18.67 6.69
CA GLY A 417 17.49 18.63 6.19
C GLY A 417 17.34 17.93 4.83
N LEU A 418 18.34 17.15 4.41
CA LEU A 418 18.35 16.45 3.12
C LEU A 418 17.97 14.97 3.29
N PRO A 419 17.15 14.41 2.39
CA PRO A 419 16.81 12.99 2.42
C PRO A 419 18.03 12.14 2.01
N SER A 420 18.15 10.94 2.60
CA SER A 420 19.23 9.99 2.27
C SER A 420 19.23 9.54 0.81
N ARG A 421 18.08 9.65 0.13
CA ARG A 421 17.91 9.48 -1.31
C ARG A 421 17.23 10.71 -1.90
N PRO A 422 17.69 11.23 -3.04
CA PRO A 422 17.05 12.36 -3.71
C PRO A 422 15.64 11.99 -4.19
N ALA A 423 14.68 12.91 -4.00
CA ALA A 423 13.28 12.72 -4.41
C ALA A 423 13.11 12.57 -5.94
N MET A 424 13.95 13.26 -6.72
CA MET A 424 14.02 13.14 -8.18
C MET A 424 15.43 12.72 -8.62
N PRO A 425 15.64 11.43 -8.97
CA PRO A 425 16.94 10.92 -9.40
C PRO A 425 17.27 11.29 -10.87
N THR A 426 17.41 12.58 -11.18
CA THR A 426 17.92 13.05 -12.48
C THR A 426 19.45 12.88 -12.53
N SER A 427 20.03 12.92 -13.74
CA SER A 427 21.48 12.70 -13.91
C SER A 427 22.31 13.72 -13.12
N GLU A 428 21.94 14.99 -13.20
CA GLU A 428 22.65 16.09 -12.52
C GLU A 428 22.49 16.02 -11.00
N VAL A 429 21.27 15.75 -10.52
CA VAL A 429 20.99 15.64 -9.08
C VAL A 429 21.78 14.48 -8.47
N ILE A 430 21.85 13.33 -9.14
CA ILE A 430 22.63 12.19 -8.66
C ILE A 430 24.12 12.53 -8.63
N GLN A 431 24.65 13.21 -9.66
CA GLN A 431 26.05 13.63 -9.68
C GLN A 431 26.40 14.56 -8.51
N HIS A 432 25.58 15.57 -8.26
CA HIS A 432 25.77 16.47 -7.12
C HIS A 432 25.60 15.76 -5.79
N HIS A 433 24.66 14.81 -5.69
CA HIS A 433 24.47 13.99 -4.50
C HIS A 433 25.70 13.12 -4.21
N GLU A 434 26.30 12.49 -5.23
CA GLU A 434 27.53 11.72 -5.06
C GLU A 434 28.72 12.57 -4.62
N LEU A 435 28.88 13.76 -5.21
CA LEU A 435 29.90 14.73 -4.79
C LEU A 435 29.71 15.13 -3.32
N LEU A 436 28.46 15.37 -2.90
CA LEU A 436 28.11 15.70 -1.53
C LEU A 436 28.42 14.54 -0.58
N LEU A 437 28.05 13.31 -0.92
CA LEU A 437 28.38 12.12 -0.13
C LEU A 437 29.90 11.93 0.02
N GLY A 438 30.67 12.14 -1.05
CA GLY A 438 32.14 12.08 -1.02
C GLY A 438 32.76 13.15 -0.12
N ARG A 439 32.24 14.39 -0.16
CA ARG A 439 32.66 15.49 0.71
C ARG A 439 32.33 15.20 2.19
N ILE A 440 31.14 14.70 2.48
CA ILE A 440 30.75 14.31 3.84
C ILE A 440 31.67 13.19 4.36
N SER A 441 31.95 12.16 3.55
CA SER A 441 32.89 11.11 3.95
C SER A 441 34.27 11.66 4.29
N SER A 442 34.80 12.55 3.44
CA SER A 442 36.10 13.19 3.67
C SER A 442 36.10 14.07 4.93
N MET A 443 35.00 14.78 5.19
CA MET A 443 34.81 15.60 6.39
C MET A 443 34.74 14.73 7.66
N LEU A 444 34.07 13.57 7.62
CA LEU A 444 34.01 12.65 8.75
C LEU A 444 35.39 12.06 9.08
N ASP A 445 36.22 11.79 8.06
CA ASP A 445 37.60 11.34 8.25
C ASP A 445 38.48 12.45 8.85
N LEU A 446 38.33 13.70 8.37
CA LEU A 446 39.02 14.86 8.94
C LEU A 446 38.58 15.11 10.39
N LYS A 447 37.28 15.06 10.69
CA LYS A 447 36.75 15.19 12.06
C LYS A 447 37.39 14.16 12.98
N LYS A 448 37.44 12.90 12.55
CA LYS A 448 38.07 11.83 13.33
C LYS A 448 39.55 12.12 13.62
N GLN A 449 40.27 12.73 12.67
CA GLN A 449 41.66 13.11 12.87
C GLN A 449 41.82 14.30 13.82
N VAL A 450 40.92 15.28 13.76
CA VAL A 450 40.87 16.42 14.69
C VAL A 450 40.54 15.95 16.10
N ASP A 451 39.49 15.16 16.29
CA ASP A 451 39.09 14.60 17.59
C ASP A 451 40.25 13.82 18.24
N LYS A 452 41.04 13.10 17.42
CA LYS A 452 42.24 12.40 17.88
C LYS A 452 43.32 13.36 18.37
N LEU A 453 43.60 14.43 17.63
CA LEU A 453 44.59 15.44 18.00
C LEU A 453 44.17 16.23 19.24
N GLU A 454 42.89 16.53 19.39
CA GLU A 454 42.35 17.17 20.60
C GLU A 454 42.47 16.27 21.82
N ALA A 455 42.12 14.99 21.70
CA ALA A 455 42.31 14.02 22.78
C ALA A 455 43.80 13.89 23.17
N GLU A 456 44.72 13.87 22.21
CA GLU A 456 46.17 13.85 22.48
C GLU A 456 46.66 15.14 23.18
N LYS A 457 46.03 16.29 22.88
CA LYS A 457 46.35 17.57 23.50
C LYS A 457 45.85 17.65 24.93
N ASP A 458 44.65 17.15 25.21
CA ASP A 458 44.06 17.17 26.55
C ASP A 458 44.76 16.21 27.51
N ILE A 459 45.36 15.12 27.01
CA ILE A 459 46.19 14.20 27.81
C ILE A 459 47.56 14.80 28.19
N LYS A 460 48.03 15.83 27.45
CA LYS A 460 49.34 16.47 27.66
C LYS A 460 49.31 17.66 28.63
N LYS A 461 48.13 18.10 29.08
CA LYS A 461 47.96 19.02 30.21
C LYS A 461 47.77 18.23 31.48
#